data_AF-A0A838MLC4-F1
#
_entry.id   AF-A0A838MLC4-F1
#
_cell.length_a   1.000
_cell.length_b   1.000
_cell.length_c   1.000
_cell.angle_alpha   90.00
_cell.angle_beta   90.00
_cell.angle_gamma   90.00
#
_symmetry.space_group_name_H-M   'P 1'
#
loop_
_entity.id
_entity.type
_entity.pdbx_description
1 polymer ?
#
loop_
_entity_poly.entity_id
_entity_poly.type
_entity_poly.pdbx_seq_one_letter_code
_entity_poly.pdbx_strand_id
1 'polypeptide(L)'
;MDHRDGAPKAPSLPAKRGCLGERPFVSLAEALTWIAFGDALSSEELRAQVEGQRPPNTDSPEERLRKFFSGTDDAAPEVPGAGHFRERRRGLELLAKAWQNLRDGVDRGTVKVRGRLTSKYSLADAHSVDAVELTGNVLAAFSQFDVSTGGIRRQTFGSPGIIWRDDPHSFDREFDAYGDDASAADGYLMVEVEREGLMGIANEVRPSHDHATKNPRLTDAEREPVLTRTGDPGRPSKGYQIYDAEHARRCDAGEAHSKIADEARHLVTWFKEKLPGHDPISSGTVENRIRPRHLKYRAHKKSHENNDTT
;
A
#
# COMPACT_ATOMS: atom_id res chain seq x y z
N MET A 1 -15.04 8.18 -47.15
CA MET A 1 -15.24 7.49 -45.86
C MET A 1 -14.61 8.38 -44.82
N ASP A 2 -15.43 9.21 -44.17
CA ASP A 2 -14.94 10.25 -43.26
C ASP A 2 -14.64 9.66 -41.89
N HIS A 3 -13.36 9.69 -41.50
CA HIS A 3 -12.93 9.48 -40.13
C HIS A 3 -13.43 10.66 -39.29
N ARG A 4 -14.55 10.46 -38.58
CA ARG A 4 -14.97 11.40 -37.52
C ARG A 4 -14.03 11.25 -36.33
N ASP A 5 -13.16 12.23 -36.16
CA ASP A 5 -12.39 12.47 -34.95
C ASP A 5 -13.34 12.53 -33.74
N GLY A 6 -13.26 11.50 -32.89
CA GLY A 6 -13.98 11.44 -31.64
C GLY A 6 -13.44 12.49 -30.68
N ALA A 7 -14.25 13.51 -30.38
CA ALA A 7 -13.93 14.53 -29.41
C ALA A 7 -13.49 13.91 -28.07
N PRO A 8 -12.42 14.42 -27.43
CA PRO A 8 -11.94 13.90 -26.15
C PRO A 8 -13.05 14.00 -25.11
N LYS A 9 -13.44 12.84 -24.56
CA LYS A 9 -14.45 12.70 -23.51
C LYS A 9 -14.04 13.58 -22.33
N ALA A 10 -14.88 14.54 -21.96
CA ALA A 10 -14.60 15.48 -20.89
C ALA A 10 -14.18 14.73 -19.61
N PRO A 11 -13.20 15.25 -18.85
CA PRO A 11 -12.74 14.62 -17.62
C PRO A 11 -13.94 14.46 -16.67
N SER A 12 -14.20 13.20 -16.29
CA SER A 12 -15.28 12.86 -15.35
C SER A 12 -15.13 13.70 -14.08
N LEU A 13 -16.22 14.36 -13.66
CA LEU A 13 -16.28 15.06 -12.38
C LEU A 13 -15.74 14.14 -11.26
N PRO A 14 -15.00 14.69 -10.27
CA PRO A 14 -14.51 13.88 -9.16
C PRO A 14 -15.70 13.19 -8.50
N ALA A 15 -15.65 11.86 -8.42
CA ALA A 15 -16.67 11.06 -7.77
C ALA A 15 -16.91 11.64 -6.37
N LYS A 16 -18.19 11.88 -6.03
CA LYS A 16 -18.56 12.29 -4.68
C LYS A 16 -17.98 11.25 -3.72
N ARG A 17 -17.17 11.67 -2.75
CA ARG A 17 -16.65 10.79 -1.70
C ARG A 17 -17.83 10.03 -1.09
N GLY A 18 -17.76 8.71 -1.12
CA GLY A 18 -18.71 7.83 -0.45
C GLY A 18 -18.57 8.02 1.05
N CYS A 19 -19.64 8.47 1.69
CA CYS A 19 -19.74 8.40 3.15
C CYS A 19 -20.10 6.96 3.54
N LEU A 20 -19.59 6.48 4.68
CA LEU A 20 -20.13 5.28 5.29
C LEU A 20 -21.63 5.48 5.54
N GLY A 21 -22.46 4.60 4.98
CA GLY A 21 -23.90 4.64 5.21
C GLY A 21 -24.24 4.54 6.71
N GLU A 22 -25.46 4.91 7.08
CA GLU A 22 -25.93 4.91 8.48
C GLU A 22 -26.17 3.49 9.05
N ARG A 23 -25.92 2.46 8.25
CA ARG A 23 -26.10 1.05 8.64
C ARG A 23 -25.17 0.71 9.82
N PRO A 24 -25.62 -0.11 10.78
CA PRO A 24 -24.79 -0.54 11.92
C PRO A 24 -23.60 -1.38 11.47
N PHE A 25 -23.74 -2.06 10.34
CA PHE A 25 -22.70 -2.85 9.70
C PHE A 25 -22.49 -2.39 8.27
N VAL A 26 -21.24 -2.38 7.83
CA VAL A 26 -20.82 -2.08 6.45
C VAL A 26 -20.05 -3.28 5.89
N SER A 27 -19.96 -3.39 4.57
CA SER A 27 -19.18 -4.46 3.96
C SER A 27 -17.69 -4.33 4.29
N LEU A 28 -16.96 -5.44 4.28
CA LEU A 28 -15.51 -5.42 4.46
C LEU A 28 -14.81 -4.51 3.44
N ALA A 29 -15.26 -4.47 2.18
CA ALA A 29 -14.72 -3.57 1.17
C ALA A 29 -14.87 -2.09 1.57
N GLU A 30 -16.08 -1.67 1.96
CA GLU A 30 -16.35 -0.30 2.42
C GLU A 30 -15.51 0.05 3.65
N ALA A 31 -15.38 -0.88 4.60
CA ALA A 31 -14.59 -0.69 5.80
C ALA A 31 -13.10 -0.49 5.48
N LEU A 32 -12.52 -1.36 4.65
CA LEU A 32 -11.11 -1.30 4.30
C LEU A 32 -10.77 -0.05 3.49
N THR A 33 -11.61 0.33 2.53
CA THR A 33 -11.37 1.54 1.74
C THR A 33 -11.55 2.81 2.58
N TRP A 34 -12.46 2.79 3.56
CA TRP A 34 -12.62 3.90 4.49
C TRP A 34 -11.38 4.08 5.37
N ILE A 35 -10.84 2.99 5.94
CA ILE A 35 -9.59 3.05 6.72
C ILE A 35 -8.42 3.50 5.83
N ALA A 36 -8.28 2.95 4.62
CA ALA A 36 -7.14 3.19 3.74
C ALA A 36 -7.16 4.59 3.12
N PHE A 37 -8.32 5.07 2.67
CA PHE A 37 -8.46 6.22 1.79
C PHE A 37 -9.39 7.30 2.34
N GLY A 38 -10.20 6.99 3.35
CA GLY A 38 -11.28 7.86 3.80
C GLY A 38 -12.44 7.96 2.83
N ASP A 39 -12.62 6.95 1.99
CA ASP A 39 -13.69 6.81 1.01
C ASP A 39 -14.27 5.40 1.09
N ALA A 40 -15.59 5.28 1.22
CA ALA A 40 -16.27 3.98 1.36
C ALA A 40 -16.72 3.47 -0.01
N LEU A 41 -15.89 2.63 -0.64
CA LEU A 41 -16.18 2.01 -1.92
C LEU A 41 -16.95 0.70 -1.69
N SER A 42 -18.00 0.48 -2.49
CA SER A 42 -18.63 -0.84 -2.56
C SER A 42 -17.66 -1.90 -3.11
N SER A 43 -17.95 -3.18 -2.88
CA SER A 43 -17.14 -4.28 -3.41
C SER A 43 -17.00 -4.22 -4.94
N GLU A 44 -18.05 -3.81 -5.65
CA GLU A 44 -18.01 -3.68 -7.11
C GLU A 44 -17.12 -2.51 -7.57
N GLU A 45 -17.20 -1.36 -6.90
CA GLU A 45 -16.34 -0.20 -7.20
C GLU A 45 -14.88 -0.47 -6.87
N LEU A 46 -14.60 -1.07 -5.71
CA LEU A 46 -13.25 -1.48 -5.32
C LEU A 46 -12.67 -2.44 -6.36
N ARG A 47 -13.43 -3.47 -6.76
CA ARG A 47 -13.02 -4.41 -7.81
C ARG A 47 -12.71 -3.69 -9.12
N ALA A 48 -13.62 -2.83 -9.58
CA ALA A 48 -13.43 -2.07 -10.81
C ALA A 48 -12.18 -1.15 -10.76
N GLN A 49 -11.87 -0.57 -9.59
CA GLN A 49 -10.68 0.26 -9.43
C GLN A 49 -9.38 -0.57 -9.39
N VAL A 50 -9.37 -1.70 -8.69
CA VAL A 50 -8.19 -2.58 -8.59
C VAL A 50 -7.89 -3.23 -9.93
N GLU A 51 -8.89 -3.80 -10.58
CA GLU A 51 -8.74 -4.50 -11.87
C GLU A 51 -8.49 -3.51 -13.03
N GLY A 52 -9.00 -2.28 -12.91
CA GLY A 52 -8.87 -1.25 -13.95
C GLY A 52 -9.78 -1.52 -15.16
N GLN A 53 -9.64 -0.70 -16.20
CA GLN A 53 -10.33 -0.93 -17.47
C GLN A 53 -9.54 -1.96 -18.28
N ARG A 54 -9.86 -3.24 -18.07
CA ARG A 54 -9.30 -4.30 -18.89
C ARG A 54 -10.22 -4.57 -20.09
N PRO A 55 -9.66 -4.81 -21.30
CA PRO A 55 -10.45 -5.42 -22.35
C PRO A 55 -11.00 -6.76 -21.83
N PRO A 56 -12.21 -7.15 -22.23
CA PRO A 56 -12.78 -8.43 -21.82
C PRO A 56 -11.78 -9.55 -22.10
N ASN A 57 -11.49 -10.36 -21.08
CA ASN A 57 -10.65 -11.53 -21.29
C ASN A 57 -11.40 -12.46 -22.26
N THR A 58 -10.77 -12.74 -23.41
CA THR A 58 -11.35 -13.59 -24.46
C THR A 58 -10.89 -15.04 -24.32
N ASP A 59 -9.96 -15.32 -23.42
CA ASP A 59 -9.49 -16.68 -23.15
C ASP A 59 -10.59 -17.49 -22.46
N SER A 60 -10.82 -18.71 -22.94
CA SER A 60 -11.64 -19.67 -22.21
C SER A 60 -10.94 -20.12 -20.92
N PRO A 61 -11.67 -20.65 -19.92
CA PRO A 61 -11.05 -21.22 -18.71
C PRO A 61 -9.96 -22.26 -19.02
N GLU A 62 -10.15 -23.09 -20.05
CA GLU A 62 -9.19 -24.10 -20.49
C GLU A 62 -7.93 -23.47 -21.09
N GLU A 63 -8.06 -22.37 -21.83
CA GLU A 63 -6.92 -21.65 -22.39
C GLU A 63 -6.12 -20.93 -21.30
N ARG A 64 -6.79 -20.41 -20.27
CA ARG A 64 -6.13 -19.87 -19.06
C ARG A 64 -5.32 -20.96 -18.34
N LEU A 65 -5.92 -22.13 -18.11
CA LEU A 65 -5.24 -23.31 -17.55
C LEU A 65 -4.01 -23.69 -18.38
N ARG A 66 -4.15 -23.75 -19.71
CA ARG A 66 -3.06 -24.10 -20.62
C ARG A 66 -1.90 -23.11 -20.51
N LYS A 67 -2.17 -21.79 -20.57
CA LYS A 67 -1.15 -20.72 -20.47
C LYS A 67 -0.39 -20.76 -19.14
N PHE A 68 -1.11 -21.04 -18.05
CA PHE A 68 -0.53 -21.20 -16.73
C PHE A 68 0.49 -22.35 -16.69
N PHE A 69 0.09 -23.56 -17.11
CA PHE A 69 0.99 -24.73 -17.11
C PHE A 69 2.15 -24.62 -18.10
N SER A 70 1.97 -23.90 -19.21
CA SER A 70 3.05 -23.70 -20.17
C SER A 70 4.08 -22.65 -19.74
N GLY A 71 3.91 -22.03 -18.55
CA GLY A 71 4.78 -20.97 -18.06
C GLY A 71 4.82 -19.74 -18.98
N THR A 72 3.84 -19.65 -19.88
CA THR A 72 3.69 -18.60 -20.90
C THR A 72 2.66 -17.58 -20.48
N ASP A 73 2.25 -17.63 -19.21
CA ASP A 73 1.51 -16.56 -18.56
C ASP A 73 2.48 -15.38 -18.40
N ASP A 74 2.72 -14.68 -19.52
CA ASP A 74 3.35 -13.37 -19.54
C ASP A 74 2.56 -12.53 -18.56
N ALA A 75 3.18 -12.27 -17.39
CA ALA A 75 2.58 -11.61 -16.25
C ALA A 75 1.56 -10.60 -16.75
N ALA A 76 0.28 -10.91 -16.50
CA ALA A 76 -0.89 -10.14 -16.89
C ALA A 76 -0.48 -8.67 -17.01
N PRO A 77 -0.49 -8.05 -18.22
CA PRO A 77 0.15 -6.76 -18.44
C PRO A 77 -0.28 -5.81 -17.33
N GLU A 78 0.67 -5.10 -16.71
CA GLU A 78 0.41 -4.15 -15.62
C GLU A 78 -0.45 -3.00 -16.17
N VAL A 79 -1.75 -3.26 -16.33
CA VAL A 79 -2.73 -2.25 -16.67
C VAL A 79 -2.85 -1.38 -15.43
N PRO A 80 -2.72 -0.05 -15.50
CA PRO A 80 -2.96 0.80 -14.34
C PRO A 80 -4.36 0.57 -13.78
N GLY A 81 -4.51 0.56 -12.46
CA GLY A 81 -5.84 0.61 -11.85
C GLY A 81 -6.50 1.98 -12.06
N ALA A 82 -7.68 2.18 -11.48
CA ALA A 82 -8.40 3.44 -11.50
C ALA A 82 -8.50 4.06 -10.10
N GLY A 83 -8.86 5.34 -10.02
CA GLY A 83 -9.08 6.03 -8.75
C GLY A 83 -7.88 5.94 -7.80
N HIS A 84 -8.11 5.38 -6.60
CA HIS A 84 -7.07 5.18 -5.57
C HIS A 84 -5.98 4.18 -6.00
N PHE A 85 -6.23 3.40 -7.05
CA PHE A 85 -5.36 2.35 -7.56
C PHE A 85 -4.70 2.71 -8.89
N ARG A 86 -4.66 4.01 -9.26
CA ARG A 86 -3.87 4.47 -10.42
C ARG A 86 -2.41 4.01 -10.30
N GLU A 87 -1.83 4.10 -9.10
CA GLU A 87 -0.63 3.38 -8.70
C GLU A 87 -1.04 2.10 -7.96
N ARG A 88 -1.42 1.03 -8.69
CA ARG A 88 -2.06 -0.18 -8.12
C ARG A 88 -1.32 -0.70 -6.89
N ARG A 89 0.00 -0.88 -7.00
CA ARG A 89 0.85 -1.39 -5.92
C ARG A 89 0.68 -0.58 -4.62
N ARG A 90 0.73 0.75 -4.72
CA ARG A 90 0.56 1.65 -3.57
C ARG A 90 -0.85 1.55 -2.99
N GLY A 91 -1.87 1.49 -3.84
CA GLY A 91 -3.26 1.31 -3.40
C GLY A 91 -3.44 0.00 -2.62
N LEU A 92 -2.87 -1.11 -3.13
CA LEU A 92 -2.88 -2.42 -2.47
C LEU A 92 -2.10 -2.42 -1.15
N GLU A 93 -0.93 -1.76 -1.08
CA GLU A 93 -0.17 -1.61 0.17
C GLU A 93 -0.97 -0.88 1.25
N LEU A 94 -1.67 0.20 0.89
CA LEU A 94 -2.54 0.93 1.82
C LEU A 94 -3.72 0.07 2.27
N LEU A 95 -4.32 -0.68 1.35
CA LEU A 95 -5.42 -1.60 1.66
C LEU A 95 -4.95 -2.75 2.58
N ALA A 96 -3.74 -3.28 2.36
CA ALA A 96 -3.15 -4.32 3.20
C ALA A 96 -2.88 -3.81 4.62
N LYS A 97 -2.40 -2.57 4.75
CA LYS A 97 -2.25 -1.92 6.04
C LYS A 97 -3.60 -1.70 6.73
N ALA A 98 -4.62 -1.27 6.00
CA ALA A 98 -5.97 -1.14 6.53
C ALA A 98 -6.53 -2.49 7.02
N TRP A 99 -6.28 -3.56 6.28
CA TRP A 99 -6.65 -4.92 6.69
C TRP A 99 -5.95 -5.36 7.97
N GLN A 100 -4.64 -5.10 8.11
CA GLN A 100 -3.92 -5.35 9.36
C GLN A 100 -4.54 -4.58 10.53
N ASN A 101 -4.76 -3.27 10.37
CA ASN A 101 -5.32 -2.44 11.44
C ASN A 101 -6.71 -2.93 11.88
N LEU A 102 -7.55 -3.37 10.93
CA LEU A 102 -8.87 -3.93 11.22
C LEU A 102 -8.73 -5.20 12.07
N ARG A 103 -7.84 -6.12 11.70
CA ARG A 103 -7.59 -7.35 12.47
C ARG A 103 -7.09 -7.03 13.87
N ASP A 104 -6.15 -6.11 14.01
CA ASP A 104 -5.65 -5.70 15.32
C ASP A 104 -6.77 -5.09 16.18
N GLY A 105 -7.73 -4.38 15.58
CA GLY A 105 -8.92 -3.87 16.26
C GLY A 105 -9.88 -4.97 16.73
N VAL A 106 -10.01 -6.03 15.96
CA VAL A 106 -10.78 -7.23 16.34
C VAL A 106 -10.08 -7.98 17.47
N ASP A 107 -8.76 -8.15 17.41
CA ASP A 107 -7.96 -8.77 18.48
C ASP A 107 -8.08 -8.02 19.81
N ARG A 108 -8.14 -6.68 19.74
CA ARG A 108 -8.38 -5.82 20.92
C ARG A 108 -9.84 -5.81 21.39
N GLY A 109 -10.77 -6.38 20.64
CA GLY A 109 -12.20 -6.31 20.92
C GLY A 109 -12.82 -4.92 20.70
N THR A 110 -12.14 -4.01 20.00
CA THR A 110 -12.64 -2.66 19.70
C THR A 110 -13.50 -2.62 18.44
N VAL A 111 -13.42 -3.66 17.61
CA VAL A 111 -14.22 -3.80 16.39
C VAL A 111 -14.84 -5.18 16.35
N LYS A 112 -16.13 -5.25 16.02
CA LYS A 112 -16.80 -6.51 15.72
C LYS A 112 -16.86 -6.74 14.22
N VAL A 113 -16.61 -7.98 13.83
CA VAL A 113 -16.72 -8.44 12.45
C VAL A 113 -17.59 -9.68 12.45
N ARG A 114 -18.44 -9.83 11.44
CA ARG A 114 -19.22 -11.03 11.20
C ARG A 114 -19.12 -11.47 9.75
N GLY A 115 -19.32 -12.75 9.50
CA GLY A 115 -19.30 -13.29 8.14
C GLY A 115 -20.05 -14.60 8.07
N ARG A 116 -20.21 -15.12 6.85
CA ARG A 116 -20.92 -16.37 6.59
C ARG A 116 -19.93 -17.40 6.06
N LEU A 117 -19.68 -18.45 6.85
CA LEU A 117 -18.75 -19.52 6.47
C LEU A 117 -19.34 -20.32 5.31
N THR A 118 -18.52 -20.55 4.30
CA THR A 118 -18.87 -21.38 3.14
C THR A 118 -17.75 -22.36 2.88
N SER A 119 -18.08 -23.63 2.72
CA SER A 119 -17.09 -24.68 2.44
C SER A 119 -16.58 -24.66 1.00
N LYS A 120 -17.34 -24.03 0.08
CA LYS A 120 -17.02 -23.94 -1.35
C LYS A 120 -16.78 -22.52 -1.84
N TYR A 121 -16.67 -21.55 -0.92
CA TYR A 121 -16.51 -20.14 -1.25
C TYR A 121 -17.56 -19.60 -2.25
N SER A 122 -18.82 -20.02 -2.10
CA SER A 122 -19.93 -19.71 -3.01
C SER A 122 -20.91 -18.71 -2.39
N LEU A 123 -21.30 -17.68 -3.15
CA LEU A 123 -22.32 -16.72 -2.70
C LEU A 123 -23.69 -17.38 -2.44
N ALA A 124 -24.05 -18.40 -3.22
CA ALA A 124 -25.31 -19.13 -3.02
C ALA A 124 -25.33 -19.84 -1.66
N ASP A 125 -24.20 -20.46 -1.29
CA ASP A 125 -24.04 -21.10 0.01
C ASP A 125 -24.07 -20.05 1.12
N ALA A 126 -23.36 -18.92 0.93
CA ALA A 126 -23.34 -17.83 1.90
C ALA A 126 -24.74 -17.31 2.22
N HIS A 127 -25.61 -17.13 1.23
CA HIS A 127 -26.99 -16.67 1.46
C HIS A 127 -27.83 -17.64 2.30
N SER A 128 -27.44 -18.91 2.36
CA SER A 128 -28.17 -19.98 3.06
C SER A 128 -27.66 -20.25 4.49
N VAL A 129 -26.55 -19.61 4.89
CA VAL A 129 -25.89 -19.83 6.19
C VAL A 129 -26.00 -18.58 7.04
N ASP A 130 -26.22 -18.73 8.35
CA ASP A 130 -26.28 -17.59 9.27
C ASP A 130 -24.93 -16.89 9.43
N ALA A 131 -24.98 -15.59 9.71
CA ALA A 131 -23.78 -14.82 10.01
C ALA A 131 -23.27 -15.17 11.43
N VAL A 132 -21.97 -15.41 11.53
CA VAL A 132 -21.27 -15.66 12.80
C VAL A 132 -20.24 -14.56 13.06
N GLU A 133 -20.04 -14.24 14.34
CA GLU A 133 -19.00 -13.29 14.75
C GLU A 133 -17.61 -13.90 14.53
N LEU A 134 -16.72 -13.12 13.92
CA LEU A 134 -15.37 -13.54 13.59
C LEU A 134 -14.41 -13.01 14.65
N THR A 135 -13.77 -13.93 15.36
CA THR A 135 -12.75 -13.60 16.35
C THR A 135 -11.40 -13.35 15.69
N GLY A 136 -10.47 -12.78 16.44
CA GLY A 136 -9.07 -12.62 16.04
C GLY A 136 -8.43 -13.89 15.47
N ASN A 137 -8.60 -15.02 16.16
CA ASN A 137 -8.09 -16.31 15.72
C ASN A 137 -8.67 -16.75 14.37
N VAL A 138 -9.95 -16.47 14.11
CA VAL A 138 -10.57 -16.74 12.82
C VAL A 138 -9.96 -15.84 11.75
N LEU A 139 -9.81 -14.54 11.98
CA LEU A 139 -9.20 -13.63 11.01
C LEU A 139 -7.70 -13.90 10.76
N ALA A 140 -7.01 -14.49 11.73
CA ALA A 140 -5.64 -14.96 11.58
C ALA A 140 -5.57 -16.21 10.68
N ALA A 141 -6.51 -17.15 10.85
CA ALA A 141 -6.61 -18.34 9.99
C ALA A 141 -7.08 -17.99 8.57
N PHE A 142 -7.99 -17.01 8.44
CA PHE A 142 -8.56 -16.52 7.19
C PHE A 142 -7.99 -15.13 6.85
N SER A 143 -6.66 -15.06 6.76
CA SER A 143 -5.91 -13.80 6.67
C SER A 143 -5.87 -13.15 5.29
N GLN A 144 -6.40 -13.79 4.24
CA GLN A 144 -6.36 -13.26 2.89
C GLN A 144 -7.71 -12.65 2.50
N PHE A 145 -7.68 -11.39 2.05
CA PHE A 145 -8.84 -10.68 1.53
C PHE A 145 -8.95 -10.86 0.00
N ASP A 146 -10.13 -11.26 -0.48
CA ASP A 146 -10.44 -11.38 -1.91
C ASP A 146 -11.28 -10.19 -2.37
N VAL A 147 -10.67 -9.28 -3.13
CA VAL A 147 -11.34 -8.11 -3.70
C VAL A 147 -12.51 -8.50 -4.61
N SER A 148 -12.41 -9.64 -5.29
CA SER A 148 -13.40 -10.07 -6.30
C SER A 148 -14.73 -10.46 -5.69
N THR A 149 -14.71 -10.98 -4.46
CA THR A 149 -15.89 -11.45 -3.72
C THR A 149 -16.22 -10.56 -2.53
N GLY A 150 -15.28 -9.74 -2.07
CA GLY A 150 -15.38 -8.98 -0.82
C GLY A 150 -15.30 -9.85 0.44
N GLY A 151 -14.87 -11.11 0.31
CA GLY A 151 -14.75 -12.06 1.41
C GLY A 151 -13.31 -12.27 1.88
N ILE A 152 -13.14 -13.20 2.83
CA ILE A 152 -11.83 -13.62 3.33
C ILE A 152 -11.66 -15.14 3.25
N ARG A 153 -10.43 -15.59 3.07
CA ARG A 153 -10.07 -16.99 2.95
C ARG A 153 -8.72 -17.27 3.62
N ARG A 154 -8.33 -18.54 3.69
CA ARG A 154 -7.00 -18.94 4.15
C ARG A 154 -5.94 -18.40 3.19
N GLN A 155 -4.85 -17.88 3.75
CA GLN A 155 -3.72 -17.43 2.97
C GLN A 155 -2.79 -18.61 2.71
N THR A 156 -2.56 -18.94 1.43
CA THR A 156 -1.56 -19.92 1.03
C THR A 156 -0.16 -19.38 1.26
N PHE A 157 0.79 -20.27 1.54
CA PHE A 157 2.17 -19.88 1.81
C PHE A 157 2.77 -19.13 0.61
N GLY A 158 3.28 -17.91 0.84
CA GLY A 158 3.88 -17.08 -0.20
C GLY A 158 2.90 -16.20 -0.98
N SER A 159 1.58 -16.42 -0.85
CA SER A 159 0.57 -15.56 -1.47
C SER A 159 0.44 -14.23 -0.71
N PRO A 160 0.15 -13.11 -1.39
CA PRO A 160 -0.13 -11.84 -0.72
C PRO A 160 -1.42 -11.91 0.11
N GLY A 161 -1.53 -11.01 1.10
CA GLY A 161 -2.70 -10.91 1.96
C GLY A 161 -3.93 -10.29 1.28
N ILE A 162 -3.77 -9.72 0.09
CA ILE A 162 -4.86 -9.19 -0.74
C ILE A 162 -4.69 -9.73 -2.14
N ILE A 163 -5.75 -10.30 -2.70
CA ILE A 163 -5.79 -10.75 -4.10
C ILE A 163 -7.09 -10.33 -4.79
N TRP A 164 -7.08 -10.39 -6.12
CA TRP A 164 -8.21 -10.09 -7.00
C TRP A 164 -8.27 -11.12 -8.13
N ARG A 165 -9.31 -11.11 -8.97
CA ARG A 165 -9.62 -12.20 -9.91
C ARG A 165 -8.45 -12.64 -10.80
N ASP A 166 -7.70 -11.67 -11.30
CA ASP A 166 -6.59 -11.86 -12.25
C ASP A 166 -5.21 -11.80 -11.56
N ASP A 167 -5.16 -11.80 -10.23
CA ASP A 167 -3.89 -11.98 -9.51
C ASP A 167 -3.34 -13.37 -9.86
N PRO A 168 -2.04 -13.52 -10.20
CA PRO A 168 -1.45 -14.83 -10.49
C PRO A 168 -1.68 -15.85 -9.36
N HIS A 169 -1.70 -15.41 -8.10
CA HIS A 169 -1.97 -16.25 -6.94
C HIS A 169 -3.45 -16.58 -6.75
N SER A 170 -4.37 -15.88 -7.45
CA SER A 170 -5.79 -16.28 -7.51
C SER A 170 -6.03 -17.50 -8.37
N PHE A 171 -5.03 -17.97 -9.13
CA PHE A 171 -5.14 -19.22 -9.86
C PHE A 171 -4.85 -20.44 -8.98
N ASP A 172 -3.82 -20.36 -8.12
CA ASP A 172 -3.55 -21.37 -7.09
C ASP A 172 -4.81 -21.67 -6.28
N ARG A 173 -5.63 -20.65 -6.00
CA ARG A 173 -6.98 -20.76 -5.42
C ARG A 173 -7.91 -21.69 -6.20
N GLU A 174 -8.05 -21.47 -7.51
CA GLU A 174 -8.98 -22.28 -8.32
C GLU A 174 -8.50 -23.73 -8.37
N PHE A 175 -7.19 -23.92 -8.49
CA PHE A 175 -6.58 -25.23 -8.55
C PHE A 175 -6.72 -26.02 -7.23
N ASP A 176 -6.40 -25.39 -6.09
CA ASP A 176 -6.49 -26.04 -4.77
C ASP A 176 -7.93 -26.45 -4.44
N ALA A 177 -8.93 -25.66 -4.87
CA ALA A 177 -10.34 -26.00 -4.70
C ALA A 177 -10.80 -27.24 -5.50
N TYR A 178 -10.08 -27.63 -6.55
CA TYR A 178 -10.32 -28.87 -7.29
C TYR A 178 -9.52 -30.07 -6.73
N GLY A 179 -8.61 -29.84 -5.78
CA GLY A 179 -7.80 -30.89 -5.16
C GLY A 179 -8.53 -31.70 -4.08
N ASP A 180 -7.81 -32.63 -3.46
CA ASP A 180 -8.35 -33.52 -2.41
C ASP A 180 -8.57 -32.82 -1.06
N ASP A 181 -8.03 -31.61 -0.86
CA ASP A 181 -8.22 -30.83 0.37
C ASP A 181 -9.38 -29.84 0.23
N ALA A 182 -10.60 -30.34 0.44
CA ALA A 182 -11.80 -29.52 0.46
C ALA A 182 -11.75 -28.36 1.48
N SER A 183 -10.84 -28.39 2.47
CA SER A 183 -10.66 -27.31 3.43
C SER A 183 -9.89 -26.11 2.86
N ALA A 184 -9.14 -26.29 1.77
CA ALA A 184 -8.47 -25.20 1.07
C ALA A 184 -9.47 -24.25 0.35
N ALA A 185 -10.68 -24.75 0.09
CA ALA A 185 -11.76 -23.99 -0.55
C ALA A 185 -12.66 -23.23 0.45
N ASP A 186 -12.45 -23.37 1.76
CA ASP A 186 -13.29 -22.71 2.76
C ASP A 186 -12.98 -21.22 2.92
N GLY A 187 -13.99 -20.47 3.34
CA GLY A 187 -13.83 -19.05 3.62
C GLY A 187 -15.11 -18.38 4.03
N TYR A 188 -14.99 -17.12 4.43
CA TYR A 188 -16.11 -16.30 4.83
C TYR A 188 -16.47 -15.32 3.72
N LEU A 189 -17.74 -15.33 3.34
CA LEU A 189 -18.34 -14.38 2.42
C LEU A 189 -19.30 -13.46 3.17
N MET A 190 -19.72 -12.38 2.48
CA MET A 190 -20.60 -11.35 3.07
C MET A 190 -20.05 -10.86 4.41
N VAL A 191 -18.74 -10.60 4.44
CA VAL A 191 -18.06 -10.14 5.66
C VAL A 191 -18.45 -8.69 5.91
N GLU A 192 -18.92 -8.44 7.13
CA GLU A 192 -19.45 -7.16 7.57
C GLU A 192 -18.71 -6.69 8.84
N VAL A 193 -18.50 -5.38 8.93
CA VAL A 193 -17.77 -4.73 10.02
C VAL A 193 -18.70 -3.76 10.74
N GLU A 194 -18.71 -3.81 12.08
CA GLU A 194 -19.47 -2.86 12.90
C GLU A 194 -18.94 -1.44 12.71
N ARG A 195 -19.83 -0.53 12.29
CA ARG A 195 -19.49 0.83 11.89
C ARG A 195 -18.91 1.65 13.05
N GLU A 196 -19.42 1.45 14.26
CA GLU A 196 -18.99 2.22 15.43
C GLU A 196 -17.51 1.96 15.75
N GLY A 197 -17.11 0.68 15.82
CA GLY A 197 -15.70 0.31 16.02
C GLY A 197 -14.79 0.79 14.89
N LEU A 198 -15.28 0.78 13.64
CA LEU A 198 -14.54 1.26 12.48
C LEU A 198 -14.16 2.75 12.58
N MET A 199 -15.07 3.58 13.11
CA MET A 199 -14.81 5.01 13.30
C MET A 199 -13.68 5.25 14.31
N GLY A 200 -13.54 4.38 15.33
CA GLY A 200 -12.41 4.39 16.25
C GLY A 200 -11.07 4.17 15.53
N ILE A 201 -10.97 3.12 14.71
CA ILE A 201 -9.75 2.82 13.95
C ILE A 201 -9.39 3.96 13.00
N ALA A 202 -10.35 4.49 12.24
CA ALA A 202 -10.08 5.52 11.25
C ALA A 202 -9.48 6.80 11.88
N ASN A 203 -9.89 7.13 13.11
CA ASN A 203 -9.36 8.26 13.85
C ASN A 203 -7.93 8.02 14.37
N GLU A 204 -7.58 6.79 14.72
CA GLU A 204 -6.21 6.41 15.12
C GLU A 204 -5.24 6.41 13.94
N VAL A 205 -5.69 5.93 12.77
CA VAL A 205 -4.83 5.71 11.61
C VAL A 205 -4.52 6.99 10.85
N ARG A 206 -5.43 7.97 10.86
CA ARG A 206 -5.17 9.26 10.23
C ARG A 206 -4.10 9.97 11.07
N PRO A 207 -2.85 10.07 10.62
CA PRO A 207 -1.88 10.90 11.31
C PRO A 207 -2.51 12.29 11.37
N SER A 208 -2.54 12.87 12.56
CA SER A 208 -3.09 14.22 12.79
C SER A 208 -2.41 15.19 11.82
N HIS A 209 -3.02 15.36 10.65
CA HIS A 209 -2.48 16.18 9.58
C HIS A 209 -2.73 17.67 9.88
N ASP A 210 -3.39 17.96 11.00
CA ASP A 210 -3.70 19.29 11.52
C ASP A 210 -2.62 19.86 12.45
N HIS A 211 -1.48 19.19 12.67
CA HIS A 211 -0.40 19.74 13.50
C HIS A 211 0.81 20.33 12.75
N ALA A 212 0.76 20.48 11.43
CA ALA A 212 1.86 21.09 10.66
C ALA A 212 1.46 22.40 9.94
N THR A 213 1.00 23.40 10.72
CA THR A 213 1.34 24.83 10.53
C THR A 213 0.93 25.63 11.78
N LYS A 214 1.53 25.35 12.93
CA LYS A 214 1.76 26.38 13.94
C LYS A 214 3.25 26.40 14.23
N ASN A 215 3.93 27.42 13.71
CA ASN A 215 5.30 27.76 14.06
C ASN A 215 5.46 27.75 15.59
N PRO A 216 6.28 26.86 16.17
CA PRO A 216 6.77 27.11 17.52
C PRO A 216 7.75 28.28 17.43
N ARG A 217 7.45 29.36 18.15
CA ARG A 217 8.43 30.42 18.42
C ARG A 217 9.65 29.77 19.05
N LEU A 218 10.79 29.90 18.35
CA LEU A 218 12.12 29.69 18.90
C LEU A 218 12.28 30.55 20.16
N THR A 219 12.75 29.94 21.24
CA THR A 219 13.64 30.62 22.18
C THR A 219 14.97 29.91 22.12
N ASP A 220 15.96 30.63 21.58
CA ASP A 220 17.36 30.28 21.54
C ASP A 220 17.92 30.22 22.97
N ALA A 221 18.40 29.05 23.38
CA ALA A 221 19.57 28.91 24.25
C ALA A 221 19.87 27.41 24.46
N GLU A 222 20.92 26.96 23.79
CA GLU A 222 21.87 25.95 24.28
C GLU A 222 21.35 24.52 24.54
N ARG A 223 21.30 23.69 23.49
CA ARG A 223 21.49 22.25 23.68
C ARG A 223 22.06 21.55 22.44
N GLU A 224 23.35 21.23 22.51
CA GLU A 224 24.01 20.23 21.66
C GLU A 224 23.44 18.83 21.94
N PRO A 225 22.92 18.07 20.96
CA PRO A 225 22.49 16.69 21.19
C PRO A 225 23.62 15.70 20.85
N VAL A 226 24.10 15.02 21.90
CA VAL A 226 24.90 13.79 21.80
C VAL A 226 24.05 12.71 21.13
N LEU A 227 24.45 12.29 19.94
CA LEU A 227 23.89 11.15 19.20
C LEU A 227 24.26 9.83 19.88
N THR A 228 23.47 9.36 20.85
CA THR A 228 23.38 7.92 21.13
C THR A 228 22.00 7.50 21.58
N ARG A 229 21.58 6.34 21.03
CA ARG A 229 20.54 5.41 21.51
C ARG A 229 19.12 5.63 20.98
N THR A 230 18.67 4.70 20.12
CA THR A 230 17.67 3.67 20.47
C THR A 230 17.51 2.63 19.34
N GLY A 231 17.36 1.36 19.73
CA GLY A 231 17.07 0.21 18.85
C GLY A 231 15.58 -0.01 18.59
N ASP A 232 15.32 -0.95 17.69
CA ASP A 232 14.11 -1.15 16.86
C ASP A 232 12.85 -1.67 17.56
N PRO A 233 11.67 -1.50 16.92
CA PRO A 233 11.15 -2.60 16.08
C PRO A 233 10.75 -2.12 14.67
N GLY A 234 11.38 -2.70 13.63
CA GLY A 234 11.13 -2.36 12.21
C GLY A 234 12.37 -1.97 11.42
N ARG A 235 13.48 -2.72 11.56
CA ARG A 235 14.73 -2.71 10.78
C ARG A 235 15.01 -1.38 10.02
N PRO A 236 15.59 -0.35 10.65
CA PRO A 236 15.97 0.88 10.00
C PRO A 236 16.94 0.53 8.88
N SER A 237 16.69 1.08 7.70
CA SER A 237 17.53 0.88 6.53
C SER A 237 18.98 1.20 6.90
N LYS A 238 19.79 0.13 7.03
CA LYS A 238 21.20 0.13 7.48
C LYS A 238 21.91 1.43 7.09
N GLY A 239 22.23 2.28 8.08
CA GLY A 239 23.09 3.47 7.95
C GLY A 239 22.57 4.62 7.07
N TYR A 240 21.46 4.49 6.35
CA TYR A 240 21.01 5.49 5.38
C TYR A 240 20.72 6.86 5.97
N GLN A 241 19.97 6.86 7.06
CA GLN A 241 19.53 8.10 7.71
C GLN A 241 20.73 8.97 8.14
N ILE A 242 21.88 8.34 8.40
CA ILE A 242 23.07 9.02 8.91
C ILE A 242 23.75 9.82 7.79
N TYR A 243 24.04 9.21 6.64
CA TYR A 243 24.65 9.95 5.52
C TYR A 243 23.64 10.85 4.79
N ASP A 244 22.33 10.54 4.84
CA ASP A 244 21.29 11.42 4.31
C ASP A 244 21.19 12.72 5.13
N ALA A 245 21.28 12.63 6.47
CA ALA A 245 21.31 13.79 7.34
C ALA A 245 22.56 14.65 7.10
N GLU A 246 23.74 14.05 6.97
CA GLU A 246 24.96 14.81 6.64
C GLU A 246 24.87 15.47 5.27
N HIS A 247 24.29 14.78 4.26
CA HIS A 247 24.06 15.38 2.95
C HIS A 247 23.16 16.61 3.01
N ALA A 248 22.08 16.55 3.81
CA ALA A 248 21.20 17.70 4.03
C ALA A 248 21.99 18.88 4.64
N ARG A 249 22.74 18.63 5.72
CA ARG A 249 23.58 19.66 6.38
C ARG A 249 24.55 20.31 5.40
N ARG A 250 25.22 19.51 4.56
CA ARG A 250 26.16 20.01 3.52
C ARG A 250 25.47 20.82 2.44
N CYS A 251 24.23 20.47 2.06
CA CYS A 251 23.44 21.27 1.12
C CYS A 251 23.07 22.62 1.75
N ASP A 252 22.62 22.63 3.00
CA ASP A 252 22.19 23.83 3.72
C ASP A 252 23.37 24.79 3.98
N ALA A 253 24.55 24.23 4.28
CA ALA A 253 25.80 24.99 4.46
C ALA A 253 26.46 25.42 3.13
N GLY A 254 25.93 25.01 1.99
CA GLY A 254 26.55 25.30 0.68
C GLY A 254 27.86 24.53 0.39
N GLU A 255 28.21 23.58 1.24
CA GLU A 255 29.46 22.79 1.19
C GLU A 255 29.38 21.56 0.26
N ALA A 256 28.17 21.16 -0.15
CA ALA A 256 27.97 20.00 -1.02
C ALA A 256 28.66 20.20 -2.39
N HIS A 257 29.26 19.13 -2.91
CA HIS A 257 29.94 19.15 -4.21
C HIS A 257 28.94 19.45 -5.35
N SER A 258 29.43 19.99 -6.47
CA SER A 258 28.56 20.31 -7.62
C SER A 258 28.15 19.08 -8.44
N LYS A 259 28.95 18.01 -8.40
CA LYS A 259 28.67 16.73 -9.06
C LYS A 259 28.25 15.70 -8.02
N ILE A 260 27.14 15.01 -8.29
CA ILE A 260 26.57 14.01 -7.38
C ILE A 260 27.53 12.85 -7.08
N ALA A 261 28.33 12.42 -8.06
CA ALA A 261 29.30 11.35 -7.89
C ALA A 261 30.45 11.74 -6.94
N ASP A 262 30.84 13.02 -6.91
CA ASP A 262 31.85 13.54 -5.98
C ASP A 262 31.26 13.60 -4.56
N GLU A 263 30.02 14.07 -4.43
CA GLU A 263 29.30 14.11 -3.14
C GLU A 263 29.07 12.71 -2.57
N ALA A 264 28.68 11.74 -3.40
CA ALA A 264 28.51 10.36 -2.95
C ALA A 264 29.84 9.75 -2.46
N ARG A 265 30.96 10.02 -3.14
CA ARG A 265 32.29 9.58 -2.69
C ARG A 265 32.67 10.23 -1.35
N HIS A 266 32.43 11.53 -1.20
CA HIS A 266 32.65 12.25 0.05
C HIS A 266 31.87 11.62 1.21
N LEU A 267 30.56 11.39 1.04
CA LEU A 267 29.71 10.80 2.06
C LEU A 267 30.12 9.38 2.44
N VAL A 268 30.59 8.57 1.50
CA VAL A 268 31.13 7.23 1.80
C VAL A 268 32.39 7.31 2.67
N THR A 269 33.31 8.23 2.36
CA THR A 269 34.52 8.45 3.17
C THR A 269 34.15 8.94 4.57
N TRP A 270 33.32 9.99 4.65
CA TRP A 270 32.83 10.53 5.92
C TRP A 270 32.14 9.47 6.77
N PHE A 271 31.29 8.63 6.17
CA PHE A 271 30.58 7.58 6.88
C PHE A 271 31.54 6.52 7.46
N LYS A 272 32.59 6.14 6.72
CA LYS A 272 33.63 5.22 7.19
C LYS A 272 34.44 5.80 8.35
N GLU A 273 34.76 7.08 8.29
CA GLU A 273 35.53 7.77 9.34
C GLU A 273 34.70 7.96 10.62
N LYS A 274 33.42 8.32 10.49
CA LYS A 274 32.53 8.58 11.64
C LYS A 274 32.03 7.30 12.31
N LEU A 275 31.88 6.21 11.57
CA LEU A 275 31.32 4.96 12.06
C LEU A 275 32.20 3.77 11.67
N PRO A 276 33.40 3.66 12.27
CA PRO A 276 34.27 2.51 12.05
C PRO A 276 33.57 1.22 12.52
N GLY A 277 33.47 0.23 11.64
CA GLY A 277 32.86 -1.08 11.94
C GLY A 277 31.46 -1.32 11.36
N HIS A 278 30.85 -0.32 10.72
CA HIS A 278 29.62 -0.54 9.95
C HIS A 278 29.89 -1.23 8.59
N ASP A 279 28.88 -1.96 8.10
CA ASP A 279 28.90 -2.59 6.77
C ASP A 279 29.31 -1.55 5.69
N PRO A 280 30.20 -1.89 4.76
CA PRO A 280 30.62 -0.97 3.71
C PRO A 280 29.45 -0.61 2.80
N ILE A 281 29.19 0.69 2.64
CA ILE A 281 28.22 1.23 1.69
C ILE A 281 28.89 1.56 0.36
N SER A 282 28.25 1.21 -0.75
CA SER A 282 28.75 1.52 -2.10
C SER A 282 28.40 2.97 -2.47
N SER A 283 29.30 3.64 -3.21
CA SER A 283 29.05 4.99 -3.72
C SER A 283 27.82 5.06 -4.63
N GLY A 284 27.57 4.02 -5.44
CA GLY A 284 26.38 3.95 -6.31
C GLY A 284 25.07 3.91 -5.52
N THR A 285 25.05 3.21 -4.38
CA THR A 285 23.88 3.20 -3.48
C THR A 285 23.63 4.59 -2.89
N VAL A 286 24.68 5.26 -2.43
CA VAL A 286 24.58 6.62 -1.86
C VAL A 286 24.13 7.61 -2.93
N GLU A 287 24.73 7.58 -4.12
CA GLU A 287 24.39 8.44 -5.25
C GLU A 287 22.90 8.35 -5.60
N ASN A 288 22.37 7.13 -5.75
CA ASN A 288 20.97 6.94 -6.12
C ASN A 288 20.00 7.50 -5.08
N ARG A 289 20.34 7.41 -3.79
CA ARG A 289 19.49 7.89 -2.70
C ARG A 289 19.51 9.40 -2.55
N ILE A 290 20.66 10.05 -2.67
CA ILE A 290 20.78 11.52 -2.50
C ILE A 290 20.34 12.30 -3.74
N ARG A 291 20.20 11.64 -4.91
CA ARG A 291 19.90 12.26 -6.21
C ARG A 291 18.75 13.26 -6.19
N PRO A 292 17.55 12.96 -5.64
CA PRO A 292 16.43 13.89 -5.66
C PRO A 292 16.73 15.20 -4.92
N ARG A 293 17.40 15.12 -3.75
CA ARG A 293 17.77 16.30 -2.95
C ARG A 293 18.89 17.09 -3.61
N HIS A 294 19.90 16.41 -4.11
CA HIS A 294 21.06 17.04 -4.71
C HIS A 294 20.72 17.82 -6.00
N LEU A 295 19.76 17.34 -6.79
CA LEU A 295 19.26 18.07 -7.95
C LEU A 295 18.59 19.40 -7.56
N LYS A 296 17.83 19.42 -6.46
CA LYS A 296 17.23 20.65 -5.92
C LYS A 296 18.29 21.63 -5.45
N TYR A 297 19.27 21.15 -4.67
CA TYR A 297 20.41 21.97 -4.22
C TYR A 297 21.14 22.64 -5.40
N ARG A 298 21.45 21.88 -6.46
CA ARG A 298 22.10 22.43 -7.66
C ARG A 298 21.27 23.49 -8.37
N ALA A 299 19.95 23.35 -8.41
CA ALA A 299 19.07 24.35 -9.01
C ALA A 299 19.12 25.66 -8.21
N HIS A 300 19.04 25.58 -6.87
CA HIS A 300 19.14 26.74 -5.99
C HIS A 300 20.52 27.42 -6.05
N LYS A 301 21.61 26.65 -6.09
CA LYS A 301 22.96 27.19 -6.19
C LYS A 301 23.16 27.99 -7.49
N LYS A 302 22.68 27.45 -8.62
CA LYS A 302 22.72 28.15 -9.92
C LYS A 302 21.94 29.46 -9.92
N SER A 303 20.78 29.52 -9.25
CA SER A 303 20.02 30.78 -9.15
C SER A 303 20.75 31.84 -8.33
N HIS A 304 21.52 31.44 -7.31
CA HIS A 304 22.33 32.38 -6.53
C HIS A 304 23.54 32.88 -7.31
N GLU A 305 24.26 32.00 -8.01
CA GLU A 305 25.44 32.37 -8.82
C GLU A 305 25.08 33.37 -9.94
N ASN A 306 23.89 33.25 -10.54
CA ASN A 306 23.44 34.17 -11.59
C ASN A 306 23.07 35.57 -11.06
N ASN A 307 22.66 35.68 -9.80
CA ASN A 307 22.25 36.98 -9.22
C ASN A 307 23.44 37.85 -8.80
N ASP A 308 24.60 37.25 -8.52
CA ASP A 308 25.80 37.99 -8.10
C ASP A 308 26.62 38.56 -9.28
N THR A 309 26.23 38.27 -10.53
CA THR A 309 26.98 38.71 -11.74
C THR A 309 26.31 39.89 -12.46
N THR A 310 25.28 40.51 -11.88
CA THR A 310 24.57 41.68 -12.43
C THR A 310 24.82 42.91 -11.57
#